data_AF-A0A531KU61-F1
#
_entry.id   AF-A0A531KU61-F1
#
_cell.length_a   1.000
_cell.length_b   1.000
_cell.length_c   1.000
_cell.angle_alpha   90.00
_cell.angle_beta   90.00
_cell.angle_gamma   90.00
#
_symmetry.space_group_name_H-M   'P 1'
#
loop_
_entity.id
_entity.type
_entity.pdbx_description
1 polymer ?
#
loop_
_entity_poly.entity_id
_entity_poly.type
_entity_poly.pdbx_seq_one_letter_code
_entity_poly.pdbx_strand_id
1 'polypeptide(L)' 'MQWNLVVLASCLAIAGCVGTSIAERQDANVQSSLQYDSVPCNRLLAQRDALAQRYRLPQDAKPSF' A
#
# COMPACT_ATOMS: atom_id res chain seq x y z
N MET A 1 -9.37 37.27 -8.84
CA MET A 1 -8.73 36.81 -7.58
C MET A 1 -9.12 35.38 -7.22
N GLN A 2 -10.41 35.05 -7.02
CA GLN A 2 -10.85 33.68 -6.63
C GLN A 2 -10.53 32.58 -7.66
N TRP A 3 -10.55 32.91 -8.95
CA TRP A 3 -10.30 31.93 -10.02
C TRP A 3 -8.87 31.36 -10.01
N ASN A 4 -7.88 32.20 -9.66
CA ASN A 4 -6.47 31.78 -9.59
C ASN A 4 -6.25 30.80 -8.44
N LEU A 5 -6.97 30.95 -7.32
CA LEU A 5 -6.89 30.03 -6.18
C LEU A 5 -7.44 28.65 -6.52
N VAL A 6 -8.53 28.58 -7.29
CA VAL A 6 -9.11 27.31 -7.73
C VAL A 6 -8.16 26.56 -8.67
N VAL A 7 -7.50 27.26 -9.59
CA VAL A 7 -6.49 26.65 -10.48
C VAL A 7 -5.27 26.17 -9.71
N LEU A 8 -4.76 26.97 -8.77
CA LEU A 8 -3.62 26.57 -7.93
C LEU A 8 -3.95 25.33 -7.09
N ALA A 9 -5.12 25.30 -6.46
CA ALA A 9 -5.59 24.14 -5.71
C ALA A 9 -5.72 22.89 -6.60
N SER A 10 -6.20 23.06 -7.82
CA SER A 10 -6.32 21.96 -8.80
C SER A 10 -4.96 21.42 -9.22
N CYS A 11 -3.98 22.29 -9.49
CA CYS A 11 -2.60 21.87 -9.82
C CYS A 11 -1.92 21.13 -8.67
N LEU A 12 -2.11 21.58 -7.43
CA LEU A 12 -1.54 20.93 -6.24
C LEU A 12 -2.16 19.54 -6.00
N ALA A 13 -3.45 19.38 -6.28
CA ALA A 13 -4.12 18.08 -6.21
C ALA A 13 -3.60 17.11 -7.28
N ILE A 14 -3.45 17.55 -8.53
CA ILE A 14 -2.97 16.72 -9.65
C ILE A 14 -1.48 16.34 -9.48
N ALA A 15 -0.66 17.24 -8.94
CA ALA A 15 0.75 16.97 -8.65
C ALA A 15 0.97 15.99 -7.47
N GLY A 16 -0.12 15.53 -6.82
CA GLY A 16 -0.04 14.60 -5.69
C GLY A 16 0.39 15.25 -4.36
N CYS A 17 0.52 16.57 -4.31
CA CYS A 17 0.89 17.29 -3.09
C CYS A 17 -0.26 17.38 -2.06
N VAL A 18 -1.50 17.11 -2.48
CA VAL A 18 -2.71 17.15 -1.63
C VAL A 18 -3.31 15.73 -1.45
N GLY A 19 -2.58 14.68 -1.85
CA GLY A 19 -2.98 13.28 -1.71
C GLY A 19 -2.01 12.48 -0.85
N THR A 20 -2.36 11.23 -0.55
CA THR A 20 -1.51 10.37 0.30
C THR A 20 -0.11 10.23 -0.31
N SER A 21 0.88 10.73 0.42
CA SER A 21 2.25 10.78 -0.08
C SER A 21 2.81 9.35 -0.28
N ILE A 22 3.85 9.20 -1.11
CA ILE A 22 4.54 7.90 -1.23
C ILE A 22 5.05 7.45 0.15
N ALA A 23 5.51 8.39 0.98
CA ALA A 23 5.94 8.13 2.35
C ALA A 23 4.79 7.58 3.20
N GLU A 24 3.59 8.18 3.16
CA GLU A 24 2.43 7.67 3.90
C GLU A 24 2.02 6.26 3.47
N ARG A 25 2.11 5.93 2.18
CA ARG A 25 1.84 4.56 1.69
C ARG A 25 2.91 3.56 2.15
N GLN A 26 4.18 3.99 2.21
CA GLN A 26 5.27 3.17 2.73
C GLN A 26 5.11 2.94 4.24
N ASP A 27 4.76 3.97 5.00
CA ASP A 27 4.50 3.87 6.43
C ASP A 27 3.32 2.95 6.72
N ALA A 28 2.24 3.03 5.95
CA ALA A 28 1.12 2.09 6.08
C ALA A 28 1.52 0.63 5.83
N ASN A 29 2.40 0.38 4.86
CA ASN A 29 2.94 -0.96 4.59
C ASN A 29 3.82 -1.46 5.74
N VAL A 30 4.70 -0.60 6.28
CA VAL A 30 5.52 -0.93 7.44
C VAL A 30 4.62 -1.23 8.63
N GLN A 31 3.70 -0.32 8.98
CA GLN A 31 2.83 -0.43 10.13
C GLN A 31 1.94 -1.68 10.08
N SER A 32 1.39 -2.02 8.91
CA SER A 32 0.58 -3.24 8.74
C SER A 32 1.39 -4.53 8.82
N SER A 33 2.70 -4.48 8.58
CA SER A 33 3.59 -5.64 8.73
C SER A 33 4.05 -5.89 10.17
N LEU A 34 4.13 -4.86 11.03
CA LEU A 34 4.69 -4.96 12.39
C LEU A 34 4.03 -6.03 13.27
N GLN A 35 2.73 -6.27 13.07
CA GLN A 35 2.00 -7.31 13.82
C GLN A 35 2.53 -8.73 13.58
N TYR A 36 3.32 -8.94 12.53
CA TYR A 36 3.90 -10.23 12.17
C TYR A 36 5.35 -10.40 12.63
N ASP A 37 5.99 -9.39 13.23
CA ASP A 37 7.41 -9.42 13.61
C ASP A 37 7.75 -10.51 14.64
N SER A 38 6.76 -10.90 15.45
CA SER A 38 6.91 -12.00 16.43
C SER A 38 6.62 -13.38 15.84
N VAL A 39 6.12 -13.46 14.59
CA VAL A 39 5.72 -14.71 13.95
C VAL A 39 6.92 -15.32 13.23
N PRO A 40 7.25 -16.61 13.47
CA PRO A 40 8.31 -17.28 12.75
C PRO A 40 8.08 -17.27 11.23
N CYS A 41 9.12 -16.91 10.47
CA CYS A 41 9.04 -16.76 9.02
C CYS A 41 8.51 -18.01 8.30
N ASN A 42 8.87 -19.20 8.76
CA ASN A 42 8.36 -20.47 8.21
C ASN A 42 6.83 -20.61 8.31
N ARG A 43 6.20 -20.06 9.37
CA ARG A 43 4.73 -20.04 9.50
C ARG A 43 4.10 -19.09 8.50
N LEU A 44 4.69 -17.91 8.30
CA LEU A 44 4.21 -16.94 7.33
C LEU A 44 4.28 -17.48 5.90
N LEU A 45 5.40 -18.13 5.55
CA LEU A 45 5.57 -18.78 4.25
C LEU A 45 4.56 -19.92 4.04
N ALA A 46 4.35 -20.77 5.04
CA ALA A 46 3.36 -21.84 4.95
C ALA A 46 1.93 -21.30 4.74
N GLN A 47 1.56 -20.22 5.44
CA GLN A 47 0.25 -19.57 5.26
C GLN A 47 0.12 -18.92 3.87
N ARG A 48 1.15 -18.21 3.41
CA ARG A 48 1.21 -17.62 2.06
C ARG A 48 1.00 -18.69 0.99
N ASP A 49 1.73 -19.79 1.07
CA ASP A 49 1.68 -20.85 0.06
C ASP A 49 0.33 -21.57 0.05
N ALA A 50 -0.27 -21.79 1.22
CA ALA A 50 -1.62 -22.34 1.35
C ALA A 50 -2.68 -21.42 0.71
N LEU A 51 -2.57 -20.09 0.91
CA LEU A 51 -3.46 -19.11 0.28
C LEU A 51 -3.27 -19.12 -1.25
N ALA A 52 -2.02 -19.11 -1.72
CA ALA A 52 -1.71 -19.15 -3.15
C ALA A 52 -2.33 -20.39 -3.81
N GLN A 53 -2.18 -21.56 -3.18
CA GLN A 53 -2.80 -22.80 -3.67
C GLN A 53 -4.34 -22.72 -3.68
N ARG A 54 -4.94 -22.22 -2.60
CA ARG A 54 -6.41 -22.12 -2.46
C ARG A 54 -7.05 -21.28 -3.55
N TYR A 55 -6.40 -20.17 -3.91
CA TYR A 55 -6.92 -19.21 -4.88
C TYR A 55 -6.29 -19.35 -6.28
N ARG A 56 -5.44 -20.36 -6.49
CA ARG A 56 -4.68 -20.57 -7.74
C ARG A 56 -3.88 -19.34 -8.16
N LEU A 57 -3.24 -18.70 -7.18
CA LEU A 57 -2.39 -17.53 -7.39
C LEU A 57 -0.91 -17.95 -7.52
N PRO A 58 -0.09 -17.20 -8.26
CA PRO A 58 1.36 -17.26 -8.14
C PRO A 58 1.80 -16.99 -6.69
N GLN A 59 2.91 -17.61 -6.25
CA GLN A 59 3.43 -17.39 -4.88
C GLN A 59 3.93 -15.96 -4.63
N ASP A 60 4.24 -15.23 -5.71
CA ASP A 60 4.68 -13.84 -5.70
C ASP A 60 3.55 -12.86 -6.09
N ALA A 61 2.30 -13.32 -6.11
CA ALA A 61 1.15 -12.48 -6.35
C ALA A 61 1.13 -11.30 -5.37
N LYS A 62 1.12 -10.08 -5.92
CA LYS A 62 0.97 -8.85 -5.15
C LYS A 62 -0.49 -8.38 -5.18
N PRO A 63 -0.99 -7.78 -4.10
CA PRO A 63 -2.28 -7.11 -4.13
C PRO A 63 -2.28 -6.03 -5.23
N SER A 64 -3.33 -6.01 -6.05
CA SER A 64 -3.65 -4.85 -6.90
C SER A 64 -4.63 -3.97 -6.13
N PHE A 65 -4.26 -2.71 -5.90
CA PHE A 65 -5.13 -1.69 -5.30
C PHE A 65 -5.48 -0.64 -6.33
#